data_AF-A0A2E1FIY4-F1
#
_entry.id   AF-A0A2E1FIY4-F1
#
_cell.length_a   1.000
_cell.length_b   1.000
_cell.length_c   1.000
_cell.angle_alpha   90.00
_cell.angle_beta   90.00
_cell.angle_gamma   90.00
#
_symmetry.space_group_name_H-M   'P 1'
#
loop_
_entity.id
_entity.type
_entity.pdbx_description
1 polymer ?
#
loop_
_entity_poly.entity_id
_entity_poly.type
_entity_poly.pdbx_seq_one_letter_code
_entity_poly.pdbx_strand_id
1 'polypeptide(L)'
;MGFGNCINYRQELGVGLPIDVDKGRPLVIAHPAAGIYYHSSMSLFEDTKHPFLHVMVDYGDYYPNTYPYVVDCANYALYHRLPDSSLGHNVFRKASISTPHWQMHVIGEAYEFLSKAPPLDILYVDWFTWLDEFIVKPETSFCDMMSHYIHKIRDGGLIIIDDKHENIEQWNNYPKERTKITNDSEIEYLCHIEWLGTNWQDEMTTYSAKVLKVHHNLESKLGQKNWFEEIKKWFWTSIPEFALNKSQIEKMIENKQEESIHHLAVTWNDWHDTWRDVYMDLERPVLQPIPPFKAWPRNSYLEYLKWLKEHPKLLFEKLQKRTL
;
A
#
# COMPACT_ATOMS: atom_id res chain seq x y z
N MET A 1 -20.33 -5.19 9.65
CA MET A 1 -19.07 -5.91 9.34
C MET A 1 -18.02 -4.87 8.99
N GLY A 2 -16.84 -4.97 9.59
CA GLY A 2 -15.69 -4.14 9.25
C GLY A 2 -15.04 -4.58 7.93
N PHE A 3 -13.96 -3.91 7.56
CA PHE A 3 -13.25 -4.08 6.29
C PHE A 3 -12.10 -5.10 6.41
N GLY A 4 -12.15 -6.19 5.64
CA GLY A 4 -11.17 -7.28 5.72
C GLY A 4 -11.49 -8.32 6.80
N ASN A 5 -10.53 -9.22 7.06
CA ASN A 5 -10.75 -10.43 7.87
C ASN A 5 -10.02 -10.42 9.23
N CYS A 6 -9.46 -9.29 9.67
CA CYS A 6 -8.84 -9.20 10.99
C CYS A 6 -9.88 -9.31 12.11
N ILE A 7 -9.49 -9.89 13.24
CA ILE A 7 -10.27 -9.83 14.48
C ILE A 7 -10.11 -8.44 15.08
N ASN A 8 -11.19 -7.85 15.57
CA ASN A 8 -11.21 -6.52 16.15
C ASN A 8 -11.73 -6.58 17.60
N TYR A 9 -10.87 -6.24 18.55
CA TYR A 9 -11.14 -6.25 19.99
C TYR A 9 -11.71 -4.89 20.45
N ARG A 10 -12.99 -4.65 20.13
CA ARG A 10 -13.82 -3.55 20.66
C ARG A 10 -14.57 -3.99 21.92
N GLN A 11 -15.45 -3.11 22.44
CA GLN A 11 -16.42 -3.49 23.49
C GLN A 11 -17.20 -4.76 23.12
N GLU A 12 -17.51 -4.93 21.84
CA GLU A 12 -17.98 -6.18 21.26
C GLU A 12 -16.96 -6.70 20.24
N LEU A 13 -16.67 -8.00 20.27
CA LEU A 13 -15.77 -8.64 19.31
C LEU A 13 -16.30 -8.45 17.89
N GLY A 14 -15.47 -7.88 17.02
CA GLY A 14 -15.81 -7.60 15.63
C GLY A 14 -14.87 -8.27 14.63
N VAL A 15 -15.26 -8.22 13.36
CA VAL A 15 -14.43 -8.63 12.22
C VAL A 15 -14.21 -7.43 11.31
N GLY A 16 -12.96 -7.22 10.92
CA GLY A 16 -12.49 -6.21 9.98
C GLY A 16 -12.06 -4.89 10.61
N LEU A 17 -11.33 -4.11 9.81
CA LEU A 17 -10.88 -2.77 10.13
C LEU A 17 -12.08 -1.81 10.25
N PRO A 18 -12.07 -0.91 11.24
CA PRO A 18 -13.16 0.02 11.47
C PRO A 18 -13.06 1.29 10.62
N ILE A 19 -12.99 1.12 9.31
CA ILE A 19 -12.87 2.19 8.33
C ILE A 19 -14.06 2.20 7.37
N ASP A 20 -14.58 3.38 7.09
CA ASP A 20 -15.57 3.58 6.03
C ASP A 20 -14.84 3.72 4.70
N VAL A 21 -14.93 2.69 3.85
CA VAL A 21 -14.22 2.63 2.56
C VAL A 21 -15.10 3.15 1.42
N ASP A 22 -14.53 4.01 0.59
CA ASP A 22 -15.14 4.42 -0.67
C ASP A 22 -14.99 3.30 -1.71
N LYS A 23 -16.10 2.64 -2.03
CA LYS A 23 -16.16 1.54 -3.01
C LYS A 23 -15.82 1.98 -4.43
N GLY A 24 -15.88 3.29 -4.71
CA GLY A 24 -15.66 3.85 -6.03
C GLY A 24 -14.20 4.10 -6.39
N ARG A 25 -13.23 3.76 -5.51
CA ARG A 25 -11.80 3.93 -5.76
C ARG A 25 -10.93 2.94 -4.97
N PRO A 26 -9.65 2.73 -5.36
CA PRO A 26 -8.71 2.03 -4.51
C PRO A 26 -8.46 2.77 -3.19
N LEU A 27 -8.11 2.02 -2.14
CA LEU A 27 -7.49 2.58 -0.94
C LEU A 27 -6.04 2.97 -1.21
N VAL A 28 -5.53 3.97 -0.51
CA VAL A 28 -4.10 4.29 -0.46
C VAL A 28 -3.58 4.10 0.95
N ILE A 29 -2.67 3.14 1.10
CA ILE A 29 -2.01 2.79 2.35
C ILE A 29 -0.55 3.20 2.22
N ALA A 30 -0.02 3.97 3.17
CA ALA A 30 1.43 4.14 3.28
C ALA A 30 1.99 3.29 4.41
N HIS A 31 3.17 2.75 4.18
CA HIS A 31 3.96 2.02 5.16
C HIS A 31 5.41 2.54 5.11
N PRO A 32 5.70 3.65 5.83
CA PRO A 32 7.04 4.20 5.92
C PRO A 32 7.94 3.31 6.78
N ALA A 33 9.24 3.30 6.48
CA ALA A 33 10.29 2.63 7.25
C ALA A 33 10.06 1.12 7.48
N ALA A 34 9.39 0.45 6.54
CA ALA A 34 9.00 -0.95 6.66
C ALA A 34 10.16 -1.95 6.53
N GLY A 35 11.28 -1.53 5.93
CA GLY A 35 12.34 -2.45 5.52
C GLY A 35 11.81 -3.65 4.69
N ILE A 36 12.28 -4.85 5.04
CA ILE A 36 11.79 -6.12 4.46
C ILE A 36 10.46 -6.63 5.08
N TYR A 37 9.82 -5.85 5.96
CA TYR A 37 8.67 -6.30 6.77
C TYR A 37 7.31 -5.91 6.22
N TYR A 38 7.23 -5.38 5.00
CA TYR A 38 5.96 -5.01 4.37
C TYR A 38 4.96 -6.16 4.17
N HIS A 39 5.38 -7.41 4.36
CA HIS A 39 4.50 -8.57 4.34
C HIS A 39 3.42 -8.52 5.44
N SER A 40 3.69 -7.94 6.61
CA SER A 40 2.70 -7.80 7.70
C SER A 40 1.51 -6.95 7.23
N SER A 41 1.79 -5.72 6.81
CA SER A 41 0.78 -4.83 6.24
C SER A 41 0.12 -5.39 4.98
N MET A 42 0.87 -6.01 4.05
CA MET A 42 0.28 -6.61 2.84
C MET A 42 -0.74 -7.71 3.19
N SER A 43 -0.41 -8.59 4.15
CA SER A 43 -1.32 -9.66 4.59
C SER A 43 -2.61 -9.14 5.23
N LEU A 44 -2.57 -7.96 5.86
CA LEU A 44 -3.77 -7.31 6.40
C LEU A 44 -4.74 -6.87 5.29
N PHE A 45 -4.22 -6.47 4.13
CA PHE A 45 -5.02 -5.85 3.06
C PHE A 45 -5.37 -6.77 1.90
N GLU A 46 -4.58 -7.81 1.64
CA GLU A 46 -4.80 -8.73 0.50
C GLU A 46 -6.16 -9.44 0.52
N ASP A 47 -6.66 -9.71 1.72
CA ASP A 47 -7.92 -10.41 1.95
C ASP A 47 -9.16 -9.49 1.97
N THR A 48 -8.97 -8.19 1.81
CA THR A 48 -10.07 -7.21 1.86
C THR A 48 -10.99 -7.25 0.64
N LYS A 49 -10.55 -7.90 -0.45
CA LYS A 49 -11.25 -7.94 -1.76
C LYS A 49 -11.57 -6.56 -2.33
N HIS A 50 -10.83 -5.54 -1.91
CA HIS A 50 -11.00 -4.16 -2.35
C HIS A 50 -9.69 -3.67 -2.98
N PRO A 51 -9.73 -2.92 -4.10
CA PRO A 51 -8.50 -2.44 -4.72
C PRO A 51 -7.66 -1.55 -3.80
N PHE A 52 -6.34 -1.62 -3.89
CA PHE A 52 -5.47 -0.75 -3.09
C PHE A 52 -4.11 -0.43 -3.73
N LEU A 53 -3.59 0.74 -3.41
CA LEU A 53 -2.21 1.15 -3.62
C LEU A 53 -1.50 1.11 -2.27
N HIS A 54 -0.43 0.34 -2.18
CA HIS A 54 0.43 0.21 -1.02
C HIS A 54 1.75 0.93 -1.29
N VAL A 55 1.99 2.03 -0.59
CA VAL A 55 3.14 2.91 -0.79
C VAL A 55 4.17 2.64 0.29
N MET A 56 5.26 1.99 -0.10
CA MET A 56 6.43 1.75 0.73
C MET A 56 7.40 2.91 0.56
N VAL A 57 7.86 3.51 1.66
CA VAL A 57 8.86 4.57 1.62
C VAL A 57 9.96 4.25 2.60
N ASP A 58 11.17 4.02 2.09
CA ASP A 58 12.30 3.63 2.90
C ASP A 58 13.62 4.13 2.27
N TYR A 59 14.67 4.24 3.07
CA TYR A 59 16.02 4.53 2.56
C TYR A 59 16.58 3.38 1.73
N GLY A 60 16.22 2.14 2.10
CA GLY A 60 16.57 0.96 1.33
C GLY A 60 15.59 0.71 0.18
N ASP A 61 16.05 0.00 -0.83
CA ASP A 61 15.23 -0.36 -1.98
C ASP A 61 14.23 -1.49 -1.65
N TYR A 62 14.63 -2.45 -0.80
CA TYR A 62 13.80 -3.52 -0.21
C TYR A 62 12.82 -4.17 -1.19
N TYR A 63 13.19 -4.26 -2.47
CA TYR A 63 12.30 -4.74 -3.49
C TYR A 63 12.04 -6.25 -3.33
N PRO A 64 10.82 -6.74 -3.64
CA PRO A 64 10.52 -8.17 -3.56
C PRO A 64 11.40 -9.05 -4.46
N ASN A 65 11.99 -8.45 -5.50
CA ASN A 65 12.84 -9.09 -6.50
C ASN A 65 14.34 -8.79 -6.28
N THR A 66 14.74 -8.30 -5.11
CA THR A 66 16.16 -8.20 -4.70
C THR A 66 16.39 -9.07 -3.47
N TYR A 67 17.65 -9.41 -3.19
CA TYR A 67 17.97 -10.24 -2.04
C TYR A 67 17.72 -9.49 -0.71
N PRO A 68 17.06 -10.11 0.30
CA PRO A 68 16.49 -11.45 0.29
C PRO A 68 15.20 -11.51 -0.54
N TYR A 69 15.17 -12.37 -1.56
CA TYR A 69 14.02 -12.50 -2.46
C TYR A 69 12.79 -12.94 -1.69
N VAL A 70 11.63 -12.40 -2.06
CA VAL A 70 10.35 -12.80 -1.48
C VAL A 70 9.76 -13.96 -2.29
N VAL A 71 9.92 -15.17 -1.75
CA VAL A 71 9.58 -16.43 -2.41
C VAL A 71 8.69 -17.32 -1.55
N ASP A 72 7.98 -18.25 -2.16
CA ASP A 72 7.31 -19.35 -1.44
C ASP A 72 8.29 -20.46 -1.04
N CYS A 73 7.77 -21.45 -0.30
CA CYS A 73 8.54 -22.64 0.11
C CYS A 73 9.11 -23.49 -1.05
N ALA A 74 8.67 -23.27 -2.29
CA ALA A 74 9.16 -23.93 -3.50
C ALA A 74 10.05 -23.03 -4.37
N ASN A 75 10.49 -21.87 -3.85
CA ASN A 75 11.34 -20.88 -4.50
C ASN A 75 10.67 -20.17 -5.70
N TYR A 76 9.35 -20.07 -5.74
CA TYR A 76 8.64 -19.20 -6.69
C TYR A 76 8.56 -17.79 -6.13
N ALA A 77 8.93 -16.79 -6.93
CA ALA A 77 8.77 -15.40 -6.56
C ALA A 77 7.28 -15.07 -6.38
N LEU A 78 6.92 -14.50 -5.23
CA LEU A 78 5.53 -14.17 -4.92
C LEU A 78 5.04 -12.93 -5.69
N TYR A 79 5.98 -12.07 -6.09
CA TYR A 79 5.71 -10.78 -6.72
C TYR A 79 6.17 -10.76 -8.17
N HIS A 80 5.43 -9.99 -8.98
CA HIS A 80 5.83 -9.64 -10.33
C HIS A 80 6.07 -8.13 -10.43
N ARG A 81 7.14 -7.72 -11.12
CA ARG A 81 7.43 -6.31 -11.39
C ARG A 81 6.51 -5.77 -12.49
N LEU A 82 5.89 -4.63 -12.22
CA LEU A 82 5.02 -3.87 -13.12
C LEU A 82 5.77 -2.65 -13.67
N PRO A 83 5.24 -1.96 -14.70
CA PRO A 83 5.79 -0.68 -15.15
C PRO A 83 5.97 0.28 -13.97
N ASP A 84 7.09 0.99 -13.97
CA ASP A 84 7.40 1.95 -12.93
C ASP A 84 6.38 3.10 -12.93
N SER A 85 6.25 3.78 -11.78
CA SER A 85 5.44 4.99 -11.68
C SER A 85 5.96 6.09 -12.61
N SER A 86 5.14 7.11 -12.89
CA SER A 86 5.58 8.29 -13.66
C SER A 86 6.71 9.07 -12.99
N LEU A 87 6.98 8.80 -11.71
CA LEU A 87 8.06 9.38 -10.92
C LEU A 87 9.30 8.47 -10.85
N GLY A 88 9.28 7.32 -11.55
CA GLY A 88 10.39 6.37 -11.59
C GLY A 88 10.47 5.44 -10.38
N HIS A 89 9.37 5.26 -9.64
CA HIS A 89 9.31 4.33 -8.50
C HIS A 89 8.95 2.93 -8.98
N ASN A 90 9.63 1.91 -8.46
CA ASN A 90 9.35 0.53 -8.82
C ASN A 90 7.96 0.12 -8.29
N VAL A 91 7.19 -0.58 -9.12
CA VAL A 91 5.86 -1.06 -8.76
C VAL A 91 5.82 -2.59 -8.89
N PHE A 92 5.23 -3.24 -7.90
CA PHE A 92 5.08 -4.68 -7.84
C PHE A 92 3.63 -5.07 -7.54
N ARG A 93 3.30 -6.33 -7.78
CA ARG A 93 2.06 -6.95 -7.30
C ARG A 93 2.32 -8.40 -6.91
N LYS A 94 1.57 -8.93 -5.94
CA LYS A 94 1.53 -10.37 -5.69
C LYS A 94 0.77 -11.05 -6.83
N ALA A 95 1.42 -12.01 -7.48
CA ALA A 95 0.88 -12.63 -8.70
C ALA A 95 -0.35 -13.51 -8.44
N SER A 96 -0.49 -14.05 -7.22
CA SER A 96 -1.60 -14.94 -6.82
C SER A 96 -2.92 -14.21 -6.53
N ILE A 97 -2.90 -12.89 -6.32
CA ILE A 97 -4.08 -12.12 -5.91
C ILE A 97 -4.84 -11.61 -7.14
N SER A 98 -6.15 -11.86 -7.18
CA SER A 98 -7.05 -11.35 -8.23
C SER A 98 -7.45 -9.89 -8.02
N THR A 99 -7.61 -9.47 -6.77
CA THR A 99 -7.93 -8.09 -6.39
C THR A 99 -6.88 -7.13 -6.99
N PRO A 100 -7.31 -6.07 -7.71
CA PRO A 100 -6.38 -5.08 -8.26
C PRO A 100 -5.59 -4.39 -7.16
N HIS A 101 -4.27 -4.54 -7.17
CA HIS A 101 -3.42 -3.88 -6.19
C HIS A 101 -2.04 -3.58 -6.77
N TRP A 102 -1.36 -2.62 -6.17
CA TRP A 102 -0.03 -2.16 -6.55
C TRP A 102 0.76 -1.86 -5.30
N GLN A 103 1.97 -2.39 -5.21
CA GLN A 103 2.93 -2.05 -4.17
C GLN A 103 4.04 -1.20 -4.80
N MET A 104 4.01 0.10 -4.54
CA MET A 104 5.00 1.04 -5.03
C MET A 104 6.09 1.19 -3.98
N HIS A 105 7.34 1.06 -4.39
CA HIS A 105 8.52 1.20 -3.55
C HIS A 105 9.26 2.50 -3.89
N VAL A 106 9.39 3.36 -2.89
CA VAL A 106 10.00 4.67 -2.98
C VAL A 106 11.27 4.68 -2.14
N ILE A 107 12.41 4.95 -2.78
CA ILE A 107 13.68 5.16 -2.09
C ILE A 107 13.76 6.62 -1.65
N GLY A 108 13.84 6.86 -0.34
CA GLY A 108 14.01 8.19 0.22
C GLY A 108 13.60 8.30 1.68
N GLU A 109 13.80 9.49 2.24
CA GLU A 109 13.32 9.80 3.59
C GLU A 109 11.79 9.92 3.58
N ALA A 110 11.14 9.22 4.51
CA ALA A 110 9.69 9.05 4.52
C ALA A 110 8.94 10.34 4.80
N TYR A 111 9.39 11.17 5.74
CA TYR A 111 8.74 12.44 6.04
C TYR A 111 8.82 13.41 4.86
N GLU A 112 9.98 13.54 4.22
CA GLU A 112 10.21 14.41 3.07
C GLU A 112 9.30 14.03 1.89
N PHE A 113 9.23 12.74 1.57
CA PHE A 113 8.42 12.27 0.46
C PHE A 113 6.92 12.38 0.79
N LEU A 114 6.48 11.82 1.91
CA LEU A 114 5.06 11.72 2.25
C LEU A 114 4.43 13.07 2.59
N SER A 115 5.19 14.01 3.18
CA SER A 115 4.71 15.38 3.42
C SER A 115 4.44 16.17 2.13
N LYS A 116 5.07 15.78 1.01
CA LYS A 116 4.81 16.36 -0.33
C LYS A 116 3.79 15.56 -1.13
N ALA A 117 3.56 14.31 -0.76
CA ALA A 117 2.66 13.40 -1.46
C ALA A 117 1.16 13.74 -1.27
N PRO A 118 0.26 13.22 -2.13
CA PRO A 118 -1.18 13.31 -1.90
C PRO A 118 -1.61 12.58 -0.61
N PRO A 119 -2.81 12.87 -0.08
CA PRO A 119 -3.30 12.23 1.13
C PRO A 119 -3.46 10.71 1.04
N LEU A 120 -3.63 10.08 2.21
CA LEU A 120 -3.75 8.64 2.40
C LEU A 120 -5.08 8.28 3.06
N ASP A 121 -5.50 7.03 2.88
CA ASP A 121 -6.59 6.43 3.67
C ASP A 121 -6.08 5.86 5.00
N ILE A 122 -4.93 5.20 4.95
CA ILE A 122 -4.35 4.46 6.07
C ILE A 122 -2.86 4.74 6.13
N LEU A 123 -2.38 5.09 7.32
CA LEU A 123 -0.97 5.06 7.68
C LEU A 123 -0.72 3.81 8.52
N TYR A 124 0.01 2.84 7.98
CA TYR A 124 0.48 1.66 8.71
C TYR A 124 1.91 1.92 9.16
N VAL A 125 2.22 1.78 10.45
CA VAL A 125 3.54 2.09 11.00
C VAL A 125 4.04 0.93 11.83
N ASP A 126 5.19 0.38 11.47
CA ASP A 126 5.99 -0.47 12.36
C ASP A 126 7.17 0.31 12.97
N TRP A 127 7.80 1.26 12.26
CA TRP A 127 8.84 2.15 12.81
C TRP A 127 8.46 3.64 12.72
N PHE A 128 8.57 4.37 13.83
CA PHE A 128 8.30 5.82 13.90
C PHE A 128 9.55 6.70 13.74
N THR A 129 10.72 6.12 13.48
CA THR A 129 12.01 6.84 13.42
C THR A 129 12.03 8.01 12.43
N TRP A 130 11.19 7.96 11.39
CA TRP A 130 11.01 9.04 10.42
C TRP A 130 10.24 10.28 10.97
N LEU A 131 9.69 10.20 12.18
CA LEU A 131 9.04 11.30 12.89
C LEU A 131 9.69 11.64 14.22
N ASP A 132 10.69 10.86 14.68
CA ASP A 132 11.32 11.03 16.01
C ASP A 132 11.87 12.46 16.23
N GLU A 133 12.30 13.15 15.17
CA GLU A 133 12.82 14.51 15.26
C GLU A 133 11.80 15.54 15.77
N PHE A 134 10.50 15.24 15.68
CA PHE A 134 9.42 16.12 16.12
C PHE A 134 9.04 15.94 17.59
N ILE A 135 9.63 14.97 18.29
CA ILE A 135 9.35 14.73 19.70
C ILE A 135 9.87 15.92 20.52
N VAL A 136 8.95 16.64 21.17
CA VAL A 136 9.30 17.74 22.08
C VAL A 136 9.43 17.23 23.49
N LYS A 137 8.52 16.34 23.91
CA LYS A 137 8.53 15.71 25.24
C LYS A 137 8.18 14.22 25.16
N PRO A 138 8.79 13.35 25.98
CA PRO A 138 8.45 11.93 26.02
C PRO A 138 6.96 11.67 26.27
N GLU A 139 6.33 12.46 27.14
CA GLU A 139 4.93 12.27 27.57
C GLU A 139 3.90 12.69 26.50
N THR A 140 4.31 13.41 25.46
CA THR A 140 3.46 13.81 24.34
C THR A 140 4.00 13.33 22.99
N SER A 141 5.05 12.53 23.00
CA SER A 141 5.81 12.07 21.84
C SER A 141 4.95 11.61 20.66
N PHE A 142 4.01 10.69 20.86
CA PHE A 142 3.11 10.25 19.79
C PHE A 142 2.30 11.41 19.18
N CYS A 143 1.73 12.26 20.03
CA CYS A 143 0.94 13.42 19.60
C CYS A 143 1.83 14.46 18.90
N ASP A 144 3.04 14.68 19.40
CA ASP A 144 4.03 15.59 18.80
C ASP A 144 4.35 15.11 17.38
N MET A 145 4.77 13.85 17.21
CA MET A 145 5.01 13.23 15.91
C MET A 145 3.81 13.35 14.97
N MET A 146 2.62 13.01 15.47
CA MET A 146 1.43 12.99 14.62
C MET A 146 0.93 14.37 14.24
N SER A 147 1.17 15.39 15.05
CA SER A 147 0.81 16.77 14.73
C SER A 147 1.44 17.27 13.42
N HIS A 148 2.61 16.73 13.06
CA HIS A 148 3.33 17.07 11.84
C HIS A 148 2.78 16.38 10.59
N TYR A 149 2.10 15.24 10.73
CA TYR A 149 1.68 14.43 9.59
C TYR A 149 0.17 14.21 9.46
N ILE A 150 -0.61 14.41 10.52
CA ILE A 150 -2.04 14.07 10.57
C ILE A 150 -2.88 14.66 9.43
N HIS A 151 -2.50 15.84 8.92
CA HIS A 151 -3.15 16.53 7.80
C HIS A 151 -3.05 15.81 6.44
N LYS A 152 -2.23 14.75 6.35
CA LYS A 152 -2.08 13.87 5.18
C LYS A 152 -2.93 12.60 5.26
N ILE A 153 -3.53 12.31 6.40
CA ILE A 153 -4.48 11.21 6.54
C ILE A 153 -5.86 11.80 6.34
N ARG A 154 -6.73 11.16 5.56
CA ARG A 154 -8.08 11.70 5.33
C ARG A 154 -8.92 11.69 6.59
N ASP A 155 -9.99 12.48 6.57
CA ASP A 155 -11.03 12.36 7.59
C ASP A 155 -11.62 10.95 7.62
N GLY A 156 -11.74 10.39 8.82
CA GLY A 156 -12.13 9.01 9.07
C GLY A 156 -11.13 7.94 8.61
N GLY A 157 -9.92 8.34 8.19
CA GLY A 157 -8.80 7.45 7.91
C GLY A 157 -8.21 6.84 9.18
N LEU A 158 -7.29 5.89 9.02
CA LEU A 158 -6.70 5.14 10.12
C LEU A 158 -5.20 5.36 10.27
N ILE A 159 -4.73 5.36 11.51
CA ILE A 159 -3.34 5.10 11.88
C ILE A 159 -3.32 3.71 12.51
N ILE A 160 -2.53 2.80 11.95
CA ILE A 160 -2.36 1.42 12.42
C ILE A 160 -0.93 1.29 12.91
N ILE A 161 -0.75 0.96 14.19
CA ILE A 161 0.55 0.82 14.85
C ILE A 161 0.81 -0.65 15.09
N ASP A 162 1.79 -1.21 14.41
CA ASP A 162 2.22 -2.61 14.57
C ASP A 162 2.78 -2.85 15.99
N ASP A 163 2.43 -3.97 16.60
CA ASP A 163 2.82 -4.30 17.98
C ASP A 163 4.30 -4.68 18.12
N LYS A 164 5.02 -4.85 17.01
CA LYS A 164 6.44 -5.24 16.96
C LYS A 164 7.36 -4.47 17.92
N HIS A 165 7.08 -3.19 18.16
CA HIS A 165 7.90 -2.32 19.01
C HIS A 165 7.14 -1.75 20.21
N GLU A 166 6.27 -2.55 20.82
CA GLU A 166 5.48 -2.14 22.00
C GLU A 166 6.33 -1.64 23.18
N ASN A 167 7.60 -2.03 23.25
CA ASN A 167 8.54 -1.62 24.29
C ASN A 167 9.10 -0.19 24.12
N ILE A 168 8.87 0.46 22.98
CA ILE A 168 9.31 1.84 22.74
C ILE A 168 8.18 2.77 23.19
N GLU A 169 8.30 3.28 24.42
CA GLU A 169 7.28 4.08 25.09
C GLU A 169 6.88 5.31 24.26
N GLN A 170 7.85 5.97 23.62
CA GLN A 170 7.61 7.17 22.82
C GLN A 170 6.65 6.94 21.64
N TRP A 171 6.66 5.74 21.05
CA TRP A 171 5.81 5.39 19.92
C TRP A 171 4.44 4.89 20.35
N ASN A 172 4.34 4.42 21.59
CA ASN A 172 3.14 3.78 22.13
C ASN A 172 2.37 4.65 23.13
N ASN A 173 2.84 5.87 23.40
CA ASN A 173 2.15 6.85 24.25
C ASN A 173 1.05 7.62 23.49
N TYR A 174 0.16 6.88 22.81
CA TYR A 174 -0.99 7.43 22.13
C TYR A 174 -2.20 7.59 23.07
N PRO A 175 -3.05 8.61 22.87
CA PRO A 175 -4.19 8.84 23.73
C PRO A 175 -5.24 7.73 23.59
N LYS A 176 -5.83 7.33 24.72
CA LYS A 176 -6.91 6.32 24.76
C LYS A 176 -8.30 6.93 24.56
N GLU A 177 -8.43 8.23 24.83
CA GLU A 177 -9.63 9.00 24.58
C GLU A 177 -9.46 9.88 23.34
N ARG A 178 -10.59 10.36 22.79
CA ARG A 178 -10.59 11.28 21.67
C ARG A 178 -9.87 12.57 22.07
N THR A 179 -8.75 12.84 21.41
CA THR A 179 -7.80 13.88 21.84
C THR A 179 -7.44 14.78 20.69
N LYS A 180 -7.43 16.08 20.95
CA LYS A 180 -7.02 17.10 19.99
C LYS A 180 -5.51 17.11 19.83
N ILE A 181 -5.05 17.01 18.58
CA ILE A 181 -3.62 16.97 18.21
C ILE A 181 -3.20 18.27 17.53
N THR A 182 -4.09 18.86 16.73
CA THR A 182 -3.88 20.18 16.11
C THR A 182 -5.15 21.02 16.25
N ASN A 183 -5.13 22.28 15.78
CA ASN A 183 -6.33 23.11 15.78
C ASN A 183 -7.50 22.51 15.00
N ASP A 184 -7.20 21.69 14.00
CA ASP A 184 -8.16 21.17 13.03
C ASP A 184 -8.32 19.65 13.09
N SER A 185 -7.57 18.94 13.95
CA SER A 185 -7.53 17.47 13.95
C SER A 185 -7.49 16.86 15.34
N GLU A 186 -8.18 15.73 15.46
CA GLU A 186 -8.25 14.88 16.65
C GLU A 186 -7.97 13.43 16.24
N ILE A 187 -7.53 12.64 17.21
CA ILE A 187 -7.38 11.19 17.08
C ILE A 187 -8.14 10.46 18.16
N GLU A 188 -8.60 9.25 17.86
CA GLU A 188 -9.34 8.40 18.77
C GLU A 188 -8.81 6.97 18.66
N TYR A 189 -8.35 6.38 19.76
CA TYR A 189 -8.07 4.96 19.81
C TYR A 189 -9.38 4.16 19.67
N LEU A 190 -9.42 3.26 18.69
CA LEU A 190 -10.62 2.48 18.40
C LEU A 190 -10.55 1.07 18.98
N CYS A 191 -9.43 0.37 18.76
CA CYS A 191 -9.32 -1.05 19.07
C CYS A 191 -7.90 -1.58 18.87
N HIS A 192 -7.71 -2.78 19.40
CA HIS A 192 -6.62 -3.68 19.01
C HIS A 192 -7.14 -4.66 17.96
N ILE A 193 -6.30 -5.05 17.02
CA ILE A 193 -6.65 -6.01 15.97
C ILE A 193 -5.61 -7.12 15.88
N GLU A 194 -6.04 -8.29 15.40
CA GLU A 194 -5.19 -9.44 15.10
C GLU A 194 -5.56 -10.05 13.75
N TRP A 195 -4.57 -10.53 13.00
CA TRP A 195 -4.79 -11.24 11.74
C TRP A 195 -3.70 -12.27 11.48
N LEU A 196 -3.98 -13.20 10.56
CA LEU A 196 -3.02 -14.18 10.08
C LEU A 196 -2.39 -13.69 8.78
N GLY A 197 -1.10 -13.94 8.61
CA GLY A 197 -0.38 -13.69 7.38
C GLY A 197 0.90 -14.53 7.30
N THR A 198 1.63 -14.42 6.20
CA THR A 198 2.94 -15.07 6.07
C THR A 198 4.08 -14.09 6.32
N ASN A 199 5.13 -14.56 7.01
CA ASN A 199 6.37 -13.82 7.19
C ASN A 199 7.24 -13.88 5.92
N TRP A 200 8.44 -13.29 5.97
CA TRP A 200 9.36 -13.26 4.81
C TRP A 200 9.92 -14.65 4.44
N GLN A 201 9.77 -15.65 5.29
CA GLN A 201 10.11 -17.06 5.05
C GLN A 201 8.90 -17.91 4.64
N ASP A 202 7.76 -17.28 4.31
CA ASP A 202 6.51 -17.97 3.95
C ASP A 202 5.89 -18.78 5.12
N GLU A 203 6.25 -18.47 6.37
CA GLU A 203 5.69 -19.13 7.54
C GLU A 203 4.46 -18.37 8.05
N MET A 204 3.36 -19.11 8.29
CA MET A 204 2.14 -18.55 8.85
C MET A 204 2.39 -17.98 10.25
N THR A 205 2.03 -16.72 10.46
CA THR A 205 2.29 -15.94 11.67
C THR A 205 1.05 -15.12 12.04
N THR A 206 0.85 -14.90 13.33
CA THR A 206 -0.15 -13.94 13.83
C THR A 206 0.48 -12.57 13.97
N TYR A 207 -0.15 -11.58 13.38
CA TYR A 207 0.19 -10.17 13.53
C TYR A 207 -0.86 -9.48 14.39
N SER A 208 -0.45 -8.38 15.03
CA SER A 208 -1.34 -7.58 15.87
C SER A 208 -0.97 -6.11 15.81
N ALA A 209 -1.96 -5.24 15.98
CA ALA A 209 -1.78 -3.80 15.88
C ALA A 209 -2.82 -3.01 16.68
N LYS A 210 -2.47 -1.78 17.04
CA LYS A 210 -3.39 -0.78 17.58
C LYS A 210 -3.94 0.11 16.47
N VAL A 211 -5.23 0.39 16.49
CA VAL A 211 -5.92 1.18 15.47
C VAL A 211 -6.45 2.48 16.07
N LEU A 212 -6.06 3.60 15.48
CA LEU A 212 -6.57 4.92 15.78
C LEU A 212 -7.29 5.50 14.56
N LYS A 213 -8.35 6.28 14.81
CA LYS A 213 -9.08 7.00 13.76
C LYS A 213 -8.76 8.48 13.80
N VAL A 214 -8.61 9.05 12.61
CA VAL A 214 -8.39 10.48 12.41
C VAL A 214 -9.72 11.18 12.22
N HIS A 215 -9.91 12.30 12.91
CA HIS A 215 -11.07 13.17 12.78
C HIS A 215 -10.60 14.59 12.48
N HIS A 216 -11.13 15.21 11.43
CA HIS A 216 -10.91 16.61 11.13
C HIS A 216 -12.14 17.45 11.46
N ASN A 217 -11.92 18.68 11.95
CA ASN A 217 -13.02 19.60 12.20
C ASN A 217 -13.74 19.94 10.88
N LEU A 218 -15.05 19.68 10.82
CA LEU A 218 -15.91 19.92 9.65
C LEU A 218 -15.89 21.37 9.15
N GLU A 219 -15.66 22.34 10.04
CA GLU A 219 -15.59 23.77 9.68
C GLU A 219 -14.20 24.20 9.18
N SER A 220 -13.18 23.35 9.39
CA SER A 220 -11.81 23.64 8.95
C SER A 220 -11.61 23.36 7.46
N LYS A 221 -10.51 23.86 6.91
CA LYS A 221 -10.07 23.54 5.53
C LYS A 221 -9.87 22.03 5.32
N LEU A 222 -9.48 21.28 6.36
CA LEU A 222 -9.32 19.82 6.28
C LEU A 222 -10.66 19.09 6.26
N GLY A 223 -11.63 19.52 7.07
CA GLY A 223 -12.97 18.93 7.09
C GLY A 223 -13.77 19.18 5.81
N GLN A 224 -13.55 20.33 5.15
CA GLN A 224 -14.20 20.67 3.88
C GLN A 224 -13.47 20.09 2.64
N LYS A 225 -12.38 19.35 2.83
CA LYS A 225 -11.55 18.85 1.75
C LYS A 225 -12.24 17.73 0.99
N ASN A 226 -12.22 17.80 -0.34
CA ASN A 226 -12.64 16.68 -1.18
C ASN A 226 -11.52 15.63 -1.25
N TRP A 227 -11.52 14.72 -0.28
CA TRP A 227 -10.49 13.68 -0.16
C TRP A 227 -10.42 12.76 -1.39
N PHE A 228 -11.54 12.51 -2.08
CA PHE A 228 -11.56 11.73 -3.31
C PHE A 228 -10.69 12.38 -4.40
N GLU A 229 -10.89 13.67 -4.67
CA GLU A 229 -10.13 14.40 -5.68
C GLU A 229 -8.64 14.49 -5.34
N GLU A 230 -8.32 14.64 -4.06
CA GLU A 230 -6.93 14.77 -3.62
C GLU A 230 -6.17 13.45 -3.69
N ILE A 231 -6.82 12.34 -3.32
CA ILE A 231 -6.21 11.00 -3.38
C ILE A 231 -6.00 10.54 -4.83
N LYS A 232 -6.88 10.91 -5.78
CA LYS A 232 -6.78 10.48 -7.19
C LYS A 232 -5.42 10.73 -7.84
N LYS A 233 -4.71 11.76 -7.40
CA LYS A 233 -3.35 12.09 -7.88
C LYS A 233 -2.40 10.89 -7.75
N TRP A 234 -2.53 10.09 -6.69
CA TRP A 234 -1.75 8.85 -6.53
C TRP A 234 -1.94 7.91 -7.71
N PHE A 235 -3.18 7.69 -8.14
CA PHE A 235 -3.47 6.71 -9.17
C PHE A 235 -2.88 7.13 -10.53
N TRP A 236 -3.00 8.42 -10.88
CA TRP A 236 -2.46 8.94 -12.15
C TRP A 236 -0.94 8.89 -12.23
N THR A 237 -0.25 9.03 -11.09
CA THR A 237 1.22 8.99 -11.06
C THR A 237 1.77 7.59 -10.87
N SER A 238 1.03 6.70 -10.22
CA SER A 238 1.54 5.38 -9.83
C SER A 238 1.10 4.24 -10.74
N ILE A 239 0.01 4.40 -11.50
CA ILE A 239 -0.62 3.29 -12.24
C ILE A 239 -0.99 3.76 -13.66
N PRO A 240 -0.36 3.21 -14.72
CA PRO A 240 -0.55 3.68 -16.09
C PRO A 240 -2.00 3.73 -16.57
N GLU A 241 -2.83 2.74 -16.22
CA GLU A 241 -4.21 2.68 -16.70
C GLU A 241 -5.09 3.80 -16.15
N PHE A 242 -4.82 4.31 -14.94
CA PHE A 242 -5.55 5.47 -14.41
C PHE A 242 -5.19 6.77 -15.13
N ALA A 243 -4.02 6.84 -15.75
CA ALA A 243 -3.60 7.97 -16.59
C ALA A 243 -4.26 7.98 -17.99
N LEU A 244 -5.05 6.96 -18.32
CA LEU A 244 -5.79 6.86 -19.57
C LEU A 244 -7.18 7.49 -19.44
N ASN A 245 -7.79 7.84 -20.58
CA ASN A 245 -9.20 8.21 -20.63
C ASN A 245 -10.10 6.99 -20.93
N LYS A 246 -11.41 7.16 -20.77
CA LYS A 246 -12.40 6.09 -20.95
C LYS A 246 -12.31 5.38 -22.31
N SER A 247 -12.13 6.13 -23.40
CA SER A 247 -12.07 5.55 -24.75
C SER A 247 -10.82 4.69 -24.95
N GLN A 248 -9.69 5.06 -24.32
CA GLN A 248 -8.48 4.24 -24.35
C GLN A 248 -8.68 2.93 -23.58
N ILE A 249 -9.32 2.97 -22.40
CA ILE A 249 -9.67 1.77 -21.64
C ILE A 249 -10.63 0.85 -22.42
N GLU A 250 -11.66 1.41 -23.07
CA GLU A 250 -12.58 0.64 -23.92
C GLU A 250 -11.85 -0.08 -25.05
N LYS A 251 -10.92 0.60 -25.72
CA LYS A 251 -10.09 0.00 -26.76
C LYS A 251 -9.19 -1.13 -26.23
N MET A 252 -8.63 -0.98 -25.02
CA MET A 252 -7.85 -2.06 -24.38
C MET A 252 -8.72 -3.30 -24.12
N ILE A 253 -9.96 -3.10 -23.66
CA ILE A 253 -10.91 -4.21 -23.42
C ILE A 253 -11.27 -4.90 -24.75
N GLU A 254 -11.61 -4.13 -25.79
CA GLU A 254 -11.97 -4.65 -27.12
C GLU A 254 -10.85 -5.48 -27.73
N ASN A 255 -9.61 -5.01 -27.59
CA ASN A 255 -8.42 -5.69 -28.07
C ASN A 255 -8.00 -6.88 -27.19
N LYS A 256 -8.68 -7.13 -26.07
CA LYS A 256 -8.28 -8.12 -25.04
C LYS A 256 -6.81 -7.93 -24.64
N GLN A 257 -6.43 -6.67 -24.41
CA GLN A 257 -5.07 -6.28 -24.06
C GLN A 257 -4.57 -7.12 -22.88
N GLU A 258 -3.41 -7.73 -23.04
CA GLU A 258 -2.69 -8.37 -21.94
C GLU A 258 -1.97 -7.31 -21.10
N GLU A 259 -1.70 -7.67 -19.85
CA GLU A 259 -0.98 -6.83 -18.92
C GLU A 259 0.40 -6.42 -19.48
N SER A 260 0.81 -5.20 -19.16
CA SER A 260 2.20 -4.78 -19.38
C SER A 260 3.03 -5.12 -18.15
N ILE A 261 4.21 -5.69 -18.38
CA ILE A 261 5.22 -5.94 -17.34
C ILE A 261 6.40 -4.99 -17.54
N HIS A 262 7.21 -4.81 -16.51
CA HIS A 262 8.42 -4.01 -16.64
C HIS A 262 9.39 -4.66 -17.64
N HIS A 263 10.09 -3.87 -18.46
CA HIS A 263 11.05 -4.38 -19.44
C HIS A 263 12.27 -5.09 -18.83
N LEU A 264 12.53 -4.86 -17.53
CA LEU A 264 13.55 -5.55 -16.73
C LEU A 264 12.94 -6.62 -15.79
N ALA A 265 11.66 -6.96 -15.93
CA ALA A 265 11.09 -8.08 -15.18
C ALA A 265 11.63 -9.38 -15.79
N VAL A 266 12.16 -10.27 -14.94
CA VAL A 266 12.58 -11.62 -15.37
C VAL A 266 11.33 -12.40 -15.74
N THR A 267 11.19 -12.79 -17.00
CA THR A 267 10.07 -13.63 -17.44
C THR A 267 10.37 -15.10 -17.23
N TRP A 268 9.33 -15.95 -17.30
CA TRP A 268 9.52 -17.39 -17.27
C TRP A 268 10.47 -17.88 -18.37
N ASN A 269 10.38 -17.33 -19.59
CA ASN A 269 11.27 -17.71 -20.69
C ASN A 269 12.72 -17.34 -20.38
N ASP A 270 12.97 -16.11 -19.90
CA ASP A 270 14.31 -15.66 -19.55
C ASP A 270 14.92 -16.52 -18.44
N TRP A 271 14.13 -16.84 -17.42
CA TRP A 271 14.56 -17.71 -16.33
C TRP A 271 14.84 -19.14 -16.81
N HIS A 272 13.96 -19.70 -17.64
CA HIS A 272 14.08 -21.06 -18.16
C HIS A 272 15.31 -21.22 -19.06
N ASP A 273 15.53 -20.26 -19.97
CA ASP A 273 16.70 -20.25 -20.84
C ASP A 273 17.99 -20.09 -20.02
N THR A 274 18.02 -19.18 -19.05
CA THR A 274 19.17 -19.03 -18.13
C THR A 274 19.43 -20.32 -17.35
N TRP A 275 18.38 -20.99 -16.87
CA TRP A 275 18.51 -22.25 -16.16
C TRP A 275 19.09 -23.36 -17.02
N ARG A 276 18.56 -23.52 -18.24
CA ARG A 276 19.02 -24.52 -19.21
C ARG A 276 20.47 -24.27 -19.64
N ASP A 277 20.81 -23.03 -19.97
CA ASP A 277 22.06 -22.70 -20.68
C ASP A 277 23.22 -22.35 -19.74
N VAL A 278 22.93 -21.98 -18.48
CA VAL A 278 23.96 -21.57 -17.50
C VAL A 278 23.97 -22.51 -16.31
N TYR A 279 22.82 -22.73 -15.65
CA TYR A 279 22.80 -23.41 -14.36
C TYR A 279 22.95 -24.92 -14.45
N MET A 280 22.48 -25.56 -15.52
CA MET A 280 22.60 -27.02 -15.70
C MET A 280 24.06 -27.51 -15.75
N ASP A 281 24.99 -26.66 -16.18
CA ASP A 281 26.41 -27.01 -16.33
C ASP A 281 27.24 -26.70 -15.06
N LEU A 282 26.63 -26.12 -14.03
CA LEU A 282 27.33 -25.78 -12.79
C LEU A 282 27.21 -26.90 -11.74
N GLU A 283 28.32 -27.21 -11.07
CA GLU A 283 28.32 -28.17 -9.96
C GLU A 283 27.47 -27.69 -8.75
N ARG A 284 27.33 -26.38 -8.58
CA ARG A 284 26.56 -25.73 -7.51
C ARG A 284 25.86 -24.45 -8.01
N PRO A 285 24.73 -24.57 -8.71
CA PRO A 285 24.01 -23.39 -9.20
C PRO A 285 23.38 -22.61 -8.04
N VAL A 286 23.53 -21.29 -8.05
CA VAL A 286 22.73 -20.39 -7.21
C VAL A 286 21.43 -20.12 -7.96
N LEU A 287 20.35 -20.79 -7.55
CA LEU A 287 19.07 -20.68 -8.22
C LEU A 287 18.40 -19.35 -7.88
N GLN A 288 18.28 -18.47 -8.88
CA GLN A 288 17.37 -17.33 -8.81
C GLN A 288 15.92 -17.84 -8.66
N PRO A 289 15.04 -17.09 -7.98
CA PRO A 289 13.62 -17.45 -7.85
C PRO A 289 12.96 -17.72 -9.20
N ILE A 290 12.05 -18.70 -9.23
CA ILE A 290 11.23 -18.97 -10.41
C ILE A 290 10.21 -17.84 -10.53
N PRO A 291 10.19 -17.05 -11.62
CA PRO A 291 9.24 -15.94 -11.75
C PRO A 291 7.82 -16.47 -11.99
N PRO A 292 6.77 -15.71 -11.62
CA PRO A 292 5.41 -16.04 -12.01
C PRO A 292 5.25 -16.05 -13.54
N PHE A 293 4.46 -16.98 -14.07
CA PHE A 293 4.16 -17.03 -15.51
C PHE A 293 3.46 -15.77 -16.03
N LYS A 294 2.60 -15.18 -15.20
CA LYS A 294 1.85 -13.95 -15.49
C LYS A 294 1.80 -13.09 -14.23
N ALA A 295 1.74 -11.78 -14.41
CA ALA A 295 1.61 -10.86 -13.29
C ALA A 295 0.20 -10.91 -12.67
N TRP A 296 -0.82 -11.25 -13.47
CA TRP A 296 -2.21 -11.35 -13.03
C TRP A 296 -2.73 -12.78 -13.12
N PRO A 297 -3.60 -13.23 -12.20
CA PRO A 297 -4.38 -14.43 -12.40
C PRO A 297 -5.24 -14.32 -13.67
N ARG A 298 -5.63 -15.47 -14.21
CA ARG A 298 -6.40 -15.55 -15.45
C ARG A 298 -7.64 -14.65 -15.40
N ASN A 299 -7.82 -13.83 -16.44
CA ASN A 299 -8.90 -12.85 -16.62
C ASN A 299 -8.91 -11.65 -15.66
N SER A 300 -8.17 -11.67 -14.55
CA SER A 300 -8.22 -10.61 -13.53
C SER A 300 -7.80 -9.24 -14.08
N TYR A 301 -6.84 -9.17 -15.01
CA TYR A 301 -6.48 -7.90 -15.65
C TYR A 301 -7.61 -7.32 -16.50
N LEU A 302 -8.31 -8.17 -17.27
CA LEU A 302 -9.44 -7.74 -18.08
C LEU A 302 -10.63 -7.32 -17.21
N GLU A 303 -10.85 -7.99 -16.08
CA GLU A 303 -11.85 -7.60 -15.08
C GLU A 303 -11.51 -6.24 -14.45
N TYR A 304 -10.24 -5.99 -14.14
CA TYR A 304 -9.76 -4.69 -13.71
C TYR A 304 -10.03 -3.59 -14.75
N LEU A 305 -9.72 -3.82 -16.03
CA LEU A 305 -10.02 -2.84 -17.09
C LEU A 305 -11.53 -2.55 -17.21
N LYS A 306 -12.38 -3.59 -17.10
CA LYS A 306 -13.84 -3.41 -17.06
C LYS A 306 -14.28 -2.60 -15.86
N TRP A 307 -13.71 -2.86 -14.68
CA TRP A 307 -13.97 -2.08 -13.48
C TRP A 307 -13.59 -0.61 -13.68
N LEU A 308 -12.42 -0.30 -14.28
CA LEU A 308 -12.03 1.07 -14.61
C LEU A 308 -13.02 1.76 -15.55
N LYS A 309 -13.55 1.05 -16.56
CA LYS A 309 -14.58 1.56 -17.48
C LYS A 309 -15.86 1.97 -16.73
N GLU A 310 -16.21 1.24 -15.68
CA GLU A 310 -17.37 1.53 -14.81
C GLU A 310 -17.09 2.68 -13.82
N HIS A 311 -15.82 3.03 -13.60
CA HIS A 311 -15.37 4.08 -12.68
C HIS A 311 -14.62 5.23 -13.39
N PRO A 312 -15.22 5.90 -14.39
CA PRO A 312 -14.53 6.88 -15.23
C PRO A 312 -14.06 8.14 -14.47
N LYS A 313 -14.58 8.40 -13.27
CA LYS A 313 -14.15 9.52 -12.42
C LYS A 313 -12.72 9.38 -11.91
N LEU A 314 -12.17 8.17 -11.95
CA LEU A 314 -10.78 7.87 -11.57
C LEU A 314 -9.81 8.06 -12.73
N LEU A 315 -10.32 8.05 -13.96
CA LEU A 315 -9.53 8.15 -15.17
C LEU A 315 -9.10 9.60 -15.41
N PHE A 316 -8.01 9.76 -16.14
CA PHE A 316 -7.49 11.07 -16.45
C PHE A 316 -8.46 11.84 -17.35
N GLU A 317 -8.98 12.96 -16.86
CA GLU A 317 -9.78 13.87 -17.67
C GLU A 317 -8.85 14.62 -18.61
N LYS A 318 -9.05 14.42 -19.92
CA LYS A 318 -8.29 15.12 -20.96
C LYS A 318 -8.46 16.62 -20.75
N LEU A 319 -7.38 17.32 -20.36
CA LEU A 319 -7.37 18.78 -20.28
C LEU A 319 -7.96 19.34 -21.57
N GLN A 320 -9.10 20.06 -21.48
CA GLN A 320 -9.60 20.82 -22.60
C GLN A 320 -8.48 21.76 -23.02
N LYS A 321 -8.02 21.64 -24.28
CA LYS A 321 -7.12 22.65 -24.85
C LYS A 321 -7.76 24.00 -24.60
N ARG A 322 -7.06 24.91 -23.90
CA ARG A 322 -7.47 26.32 -23.82
C ARG A 322 -7.77 26.76 -25.24
N THR A 323 -9.03 27.03 -25.53
CA THR A 323 -9.43 27.75 -26.72
C THR A 323 -8.88 29.15 -26.50
N LEU A 324 -7.81 29.48 -27.23
CA LEU A 324 -7.26 30.83 -27.29
C LEU A 324 -8.27 31.77 -27.96
#